data_AF-A0A202DCS2-F1
#
_entry.id   AF-A0A202DCS2-F1
#
_cell.length_a   1.000
_cell.length_b   1.000
_cell.length_c   1.000
_cell.angle_alpha   90.00
_cell.angle_beta   90.00
_cell.angle_gamma   90.00
#
_symmetry.space_group_name_H-M   'P 1'
#
loop_
_entity.id
_entity.type
_entity.pdbx_description
1 polymer ?
#
loop_
_entity_poly.entity_id
_entity_poly.type
_entity_poly.pdbx_seq_one_letter_code
_entity_poly.pdbx_strand_id
1 'polypeptide(L)' 'MGSGKGFPKDGSPNGPVQQNADGTTDVYFGPTPPEGKASNWIQTAPGRGWFTVLRLYSPLQPWFDKTWRPGEIELIK' A
#
# COMPACT_ATOMS: atom_id res chain seq x y z
N MET A 1 -2.87 -8.92 -14.25
CA MET A 1 -2.48 -7.95 -13.20
C MET A 1 -3.16 -6.63 -13.52
N GLY A 2 -4.10 -6.19 -12.67
CA GLY A 2 -4.81 -4.89 -12.74
C GLY A 2 -6.10 -4.87 -13.58
N SER A 3 -7.26 -4.78 -12.91
CA SER A 3 -8.59 -4.54 -13.50
C SER A 3 -9.04 -3.08 -13.34
N GLY A 4 -8.12 -2.11 -13.39
CA GLY A 4 -8.38 -0.69 -13.15
C GLY A 4 -7.22 0.22 -13.59
N LYS A 5 -7.45 1.54 -13.60
CA LYS A 5 -6.55 2.60 -14.15
C LYS A 5 -5.07 2.31 -13.86
N GLY A 6 -4.23 2.44 -14.89
CA GLY A 6 -2.82 2.05 -14.87
C GLY A 6 -2.07 2.54 -13.62
N PHE A 7 -1.22 1.67 -13.08
CA PHE A 7 -0.41 1.99 -11.91
C PHE A 7 0.67 3.02 -12.29
N PRO A 8 0.68 4.22 -11.70
CA PRO A 8 1.73 5.18 -11.96
C PRO A 8 3.07 4.62 -11.48
N LYS A 9 4.12 4.93 -12.24
CA LYS A 9 5.51 4.54 -11.93
C LYS A 9 5.97 5.08 -10.57
N ASP A 10 5.49 6.28 -10.22
CA ASP A 10 5.87 7.01 -9.00
C ASP A 10 4.58 7.53 -8.33
N GLY A 11 3.98 6.73 -7.45
CA GLY A 11 2.85 7.16 -6.61
C GLY A 11 1.63 6.25 -6.68
N SER A 12 0.49 6.76 -6.22
CA SER A 12 -0.77 6.04 -6.23
C SER A 12 -1.59 6.37 -7.48
N PRO A 13 -2.30 5.40 -8.09
CA PRO A 13 -3.20 5.64 -9.22
C PRO A 13 -4.37 6.58 -8.85
N ASN A 14 -4.57 6.85 -7.55
CA ASN A 14 -5.68 7.61 -7.02
C ASN A 14 -5.26 9.01 -6.51
N GLY A 15 -4.03 9.46 -6.77
CA GLY A 15 -3.52 10.77 -6.39
C GLY A 15 -2.22 10.71 -5.56
N PRO A 16 -1.79 11.84 -4.97
CA PRO A 16 -0.61 11.89 -4.10
C PRO A 16 -0.80 10.99 -2.87
N VAL A 17 0.23 10.21 -2.52
CA VAL A 17 0.24 9.43 -1.29
C VAL A 17 0.17 10.37 -0.09
N GLN A 18 -0.74 10.08 0.83
CA GLN A 18 -0.90 10.83 2.07
C GLN A 18 -0.07 10.17 3.18
N GLN A 19 0.72 10.96 3.89
CA GLN A 19 1.47 10.51 5.06
C GLN A 19 0.71 10.87 6.35
N ASN A 20 0.89 10.04 7.36
CA ASN A 20 0.42 10.30 8.71
C ASN A 20 1.30 11.38 9.38
N ALA A 21 0.82 11.98 10.47
CA ALA A 21 1.53 13.05 11.17
C ALA A 21 2.88 12.61 11.77
N ASP A 22 3.04 11.30 12.04
CA ASP A 22 4.27 10.68 12.55
C ASP A 22 5.25 10.29 11.43
N GLY A 23 4.93 10.60 10.16
CA GLY A 23 5.73 10.26 8.99
C GLY A 23 5.50 8.85 8.45
N THR A 24 4.63 8.05 9.06
CA THR A 24 4.24 6.73 8.54
C THR A 24 3.28 6.86 7.36
N THR A 25 3.02 5.74 6.67
CA THR A 25 2.07 5.69 5.56
C THR A 25 1.27 4.40 5.67
N ASP A 26 -0.05 4.54 5.77
CA ASP A 26 -0.97 3.42 5.70
C ASP A 26 -1.32 3.11 4.24
N VAL A 27 -1.39 1.84 3.89
CA VAL A 27 -1.88 1.37 2.58
C VAL A 27 -3.09 0.48 2.81
N TYR A 28 -4.19 0.81 2.13
CA TYR A 28 -5.48 0.15 2.27
C TYR A 28 -5.72 -0.78 1.09
N PHE A 29 -6.31 -1.95 1.34
CA PHE A 29 -6.64 -2.93 0.31
C PHE A 29 -8.11 -3.30 0.39
N GLY A 30 -8.83 -3.33 -0.73
CA GLY A 30 -10.24 -3.71 -0.73
C GLY A 30 -10.93 -3.45 -2.07
N PRO A 31 -12.15 -3.95 -2.28
CA PRO A 31 -12.89 -3.72 -3.52
C PRO A 31 -13.36 -2.27 -3.69
N THR A 32 -13.48 -1.55 -2.58
CA THR A 32 -13.88 -0.14 -2.49
C THR A 32 -12.94 0.62 -1.55
N PRO A 33 -12.67 1.92 -1.80
CA PRO A 33 -11.82 2.72 -0.93
C PRO A 33 -12.50 2.99 0.42
N PRO A 34 -11.77 2.96 1.54
CA PRO A 34 -12.26 3.50 2.81
C PRO A 34 -12.47 5.02 2.73
N GLU A 35 -13.38 5.54 3.55
CA GLU A 35 -13.71 6.97 3.60
C GLU A 35 -12.46 7.82 3.86
N GLY A 36 -12.22 8.83 3.01
CA GLY A 36 -11.07 9.73 3.12
C GLY A 36 -9.70 9.11 2.78
N LYS A 37 -9.62 7.83 2.43
CA LYS A 37 -8.34 7.11 2.19
C LYS A 37 -8.11 6.72 0.72
N ALA A 38 -8.87 7.31 -0.20
CA ALA A 38 -8.84 6.94 -1.62
C ALA A 38 -7.44 7.01 -2.24
N SER A 39 -6.61 7.99 -1.88
CA SER A 39 -5.24 8.13 -2.39
C SER A 39 -4.29 7.03 -1.92
N ASN A 40 -4.55 6.37 -0.79
CA ASN A 40 -3.69 5.34 -0.21
C ASN A 40 -4.27 3.93 -0.38
N TRP A 41 -5.22 3.77 -1.29
CA TRP A 41 -5.97 2.53 -1.48
C TRP A 41 -5.61 1.81 -2.77
N ILE A 42 -5.52 0.48 -2.68
CA ILE A 42 -5.30 -0.44 -3.79
C ILE A 42 -6.54 -1.34 -3.93
N GLN A 43 -7.12 -1.31 -5.13
CA GLN A 43 -8.31 -2.09 -5.45
C GLN A 43 -8.00 -3.60 -5.50
N THR A 44 -8.79 -4.39 -4.79
CA THR A 44 -8.82 -5.86 -4.90
C THR A 44 -10.08 -6.33 -5.62
N ALA A 45 -10.06 -7.55 -6.16
CA ALA A 45 -11.20 -8.13 -6.86
C ALA A 45 -12.10 -8.91 -5.87
N PRO A 46 -13.42 -8.63 -5.79
CA PRO A 46 -14.35 -9.38 -4.94
C PRO A 46 -14.29 -10.89 -5.20
N GLY A 47 -14.27 -11.68 -4.12
CA GLY A 47 -14.28 -13.15 -4.20
C GLY A 47 -12.99 -13.78 -4.74
N ARG A 48 -11.90 -13.02 -4.89
CA ARG A 48 -10.60 -13.53 -5.36
C ARG A 48 -9.49 -13.31 -4.32
N GLY A 49 -8.63 -14.30 -4.17
CA GLY A 49 -7.41 -14.18 -3.38
C GLY A 49 -6.43 -13.18 -3.99
N TRP A 50 -5.59 -12.60 -3.14
CA TRP A 50 -4.55 -11.66 -3.52
C TRP A 50 -3.33 -11.84 -2.60
N PHE A 51 -2.20 -11.28 -3.02
CA PHE A 51 -0.96 -11.23 -2.24
C PHE A 51 -0.27 -9.89 -2.50
N THR A 52 0.68 -9.54 -1.64
CA THR A 52 1.46 -8.31 -1.76
C THR A 52 2.92 -8.59 -2.08
N VAL A 53 3.55 -7.62 -2.75
CA VAL A 53 5.00 -7.59 -2.94
C VAL A 53 5.47 -6.22 -2.53
N LEU A 54 6.29 -6.16 -1.48
CA LEU A 54 7.03 -4.94 -1.12
C LEU A 54 8.32 -4.90 -1.93
N ARG A 55 8.48 -3.86 -2.76
CA ARG A 55 9.72 -3.60 -3.48
C ARG A 55 10.41 -2.38 -2.87
N LEU A 56 11.64 -2.57 -2.40
CA LEU A 56 12.51 -1.52 -1.90
C LEU A 56 13.59 -1.22 -2.94
N TYR A 57 13.81 0.07 -3.21
CA TYR A 57 14.87 0.53 -4.10
C TYR A 57 16.02 1.08 -3.23
N SER A 58 17.19 0.45 -3.32
CA SER A 58 18.38 0.81 -2.53
C SER A 58 18.10 0.96 -1.01
N PRO A 59 17.60 -0.10 -0.33
CA PRO A 59 17.27 -0.02 1.08
C PRO A 59 18.50 0.22 1.96
N LEU A 60 18.28 0.83 3.12
CA LEU A 60 19.31 1.08 4.13
C LEU A 60 19.67 -0.19 4.92
N GLN A 61 20.79 -0.14 5.66
CA GLN A 61 21.28 -1.23 6.52
C GLN A 61 20.22 -1.85 7.47
N PRO A 62 19.28 -1.09 8.08
CA PRO A 62 18.24 -1.65 8.96
C PRO A 62 17.34 -2.71 8.30
N TRP A 63 17.18 -2.68 6.98
CA TRP A 63 16.47 -3.72 6.24
C TRP A 63 17.24 -5.04 6.27
N PHE A 64 18.55 -5.00 6.01
CA PHE A 64 19.40 -6.19 5.99
C PHE A 64 19.62 -6.77 7.39
N ASP A 65 19.78 -5.90 8.37
CA ASP A 65 19.93 -6.27 9.78
C ASP A 65 18.60 -6.74 10.40
N LYS A 66 17.49 -6.58 9.68
CA LYS A 66 16.12 -6.91 10.10
C LYS A 66 15.69 -6.18 11.37
N THR A 67 16.28 -5.02 11.65
CA THR A 67 15.90 -4.14 12.76
C THR A 67 14.69 -3.28 12.41
N TRP A 68 14.37 -3.17 11.12
CA TRP A 68 13.12 -2.61 10.62
C TRP A 68 12.44 -3.54 9.61
N ARG A 69 11.11 -3.63 9.69
CA ARG A 69 10.24 -4.31 8.73
C ARG A 69 8.89 -3.59 8.65
N PRO A 70 8.15 -3.69 7.52
CA PRO A 70 6.76 -3.23 7.49
C PRO A 70 5.92 -3.98 8.53
N GLY A 71 4.83 -3.35 8.97
CA GLY A 71 3.81 -4.03 9.78
C GLY A 71 3.12 -5.16 9.01
N GLU A 72 2.41 -6.01 9.76
CA GLU A 72 1.57 -7.05 9.17
C GLU A 72 0.32 -6.44 8.52
N ILE A 73 -0.31 -7.18 7.60
CA ILE A 73 -1.59 -6.78 7.03
C ILE A 73 -2.70 -7.10 8.04
N GLU A 74 -3.48 -6.08 8.39
CA GLU A 74 -4.57 -6.20 9.37
C GLU A 74 -5.93 -5.93 8.71
N LEU A 75 -6.97 -6.57 9.25
CA LEU A 75 -8.35 -6.25 8.89
C LEU A 75 -8.74 -4.92 9.55
N ILE A 76 -9.27 -4.02 8.73
CA ILE A 76 -9.88 -2.77 9.21
C ILE A 76 -11.15 -3.14 9.95
N LYS A 77 -11.33 -2.58 11.14
CA LYS A 77 -12.53 -2.76 11.98
C LYS A 77 -13.66 -1.84 11.56
#